data_AF-Q8ISU1-F1
#
_entry.id   AF-Q8ISU1-F1
#
_cell.length_a   1.000
_cell.length_b   1.000
_cell.length_c   1.000
_cell.angle_alpha   90.00
_cell.angle_beta   90.00
_cell.angle_gamma   90.00
#
_symmetry.space_group_name_H-M   'P 1'
#
loop_
_entity.id
_entity.type
_entity.pdbx_description
1 polymer ?
#
loop_
_entity_poly.entity_id
_entity_poly.type
_entity_poly.pdbx_seq_one_letter_code
_entity_poly.pdbx_strand_id
1 'polypeptide(L)'
;QLTSSYDSESLIFRSDRVSWYRPTTLQELLNLKSEYPAAKLIVGNTEVGVEVKFKHFLYPVLINPIQVPELLEIHESEDSIYFGAAVSLMEIDHHLRQRIEELPEWQTRLFQCSVDMLHYFAGKQIRNVACLGGNIMTGSPISDMNPVLTAAGVRLKVAGLVDGKLRERFVNMGNGFFTGYRRNVIEPYEVLLGIYFQKTTQDQYVVAFKQARRRDDDIAIVNAAFNVKFAANSNVVKEISMAFGGMAPTTVLAPRTSELMNQQEWNHNLVERATESLCGELPLDATAPGGMIAYRRSLVVSLFFKAYLAISRKLCDAGILAADSLSPKERSGADTFHTPVLRSAQLFERVSSEQNSCDPIGRPKIHSSALKQATGEAIYTDDIPRMDGEAYLALVLSTKARAKITKLDASKALELPGVYAFFSHADLSKHENEVGPVFHDEQVFADEGVHCVGQIVGAIVADSKALAQRASRLVQVEYEELSPVVVTIEQAIEHQTYFPGSPRYMTKGNVEEAFAAADHV
;
A
#
# COMPACT_ATOMS: atom_id res chain seq x y z
N GLN A 1 -14.49 -22.98 -28.47
CA GLN A 1 -13.11 -23.07 -29.00
C GLN A 1 -12.46 -21.71 -28.78
N LEU A 2 -11.33 -21.66 -28.08
CA LEU A 2 -10.54 -20.43 -27.97
C LEU A 2 -9.70 -20.30 -29.25
N THR A 3 -9.86 -19.20 -29.99
CA THR A 3 -9.05 -18.87 -31.18
C THR A 3 -8.01 -17.83 -30.79
N SER A 4 -6.76 -18.00 -31.21
CA SER A 4 -5.67 -17.02 -30.98
C SER A 4 -5.68 -15.86 -31.99
N SER A 5 -6.65 -15.84 -32.92
CA SER A 5 -6.76 -14.78 -33.93
C SER A 5 -6.80 -13.38 -33.31
N TYR A 6 -7.52 -13.24 -32.20
CA TYR A 6 -7.65 -11.96 -31.52
C TYR A 6 -6.39 -11.56 -30.75
N ASP A 7 -5.45 -12.44 -30.46
CA ASP A 7 -4.27 -12.09 -29.65
C ASP A 7 -3.33 -11.13 -30.39
N SER A 8 -3.26 -11.22 -31.72
CA SER A 8 -2.48 -10.33 -32.58
C SER A 8 -3.22 -9.06 -33.01
N GLU A 9 -4.47 -8.87 -32.60
CA GLU A 9 -5.30 -7.74 -33.04
C GLU A 9 -5.40 -6.66 -31.96
N SER A 10 -5.37 -5.41 -32.42
CA SER A 10 -5.73 -4.26 -31.60
C SER A 10 -7.23 -4.26 -31.33
N LEU A 11 -7.63 -4.32 -30.07
CA LEU A 11 -9.04 -4.45 -29.67
C LEU A 11 -9.56 -3.19 -28.98
N ILE A 12 -10.87 -2.96 -29.12
CA ILE A 12 -11.59 -1.91 -28.41
C ILE A 12 -12.87 -2.50 -27.82
N PHE A 13 -13.03 -2.39 -26.51
CA PHE A 13 -14.27 -2.74 -25.81
C PHE A 13 -14.92 -1.45 -25.33
N ARG A 14 -16.23 -1.29 -25.56
CA ARG A 14 -16.96 -0.07 -25.17
C ARG A 14 -18.17 -0.42 -24.34
N SER A 15 -18.37 0.35 -23.27
CA SER A 15 -19.63 0.45 -22.55
C SER A 15 -20.19 1.88 -22.70
N ASP A 16 -21.35 2.10 -22.10
CA ASP A 16 -21.95 3.42 -21.84
C ASP A 16 -21.02 4.45 -21.15
N ARG A 17 -19.96 4.00 -20.46
CA ARG A 17 -19.15 4.83 -19.56
C ARG A 17 -17.65 4.75 -19.77
N VAL A 18 -17.16 3.64 -20.29
CA VAL A 18 -15.72 3.36 -20.40
C VAL A 18 -15.42 2.72 -21.74
N SER A 19 -14.36 3.19 -22.39
CA SER A 19 -13.72 2.53 -23.52
C SER A 19 -12.38 1.95 -23.09
N TRP A 20 -12.17 0.67 -23.37
CA TRP A 20 -10.93 -0.05 -23.11
C TRP A 20 -10.24 -0.37 -24.44
N TYR A 21 -9.05 0.18 -24.63
CA TYR A 21 -8.22 -0.04 -25.80
C TYR A 21 -7.09 -1.01 -25.45
N ARG A 22 -6.81 -1.97 -26.34
CA ARG A 22 -5.67 -2.89 -26.22
C ARG A 22 -4.85 -2.82 -27.52
N PRO A 23 -3.92 -1.85 -27.66
CA PRO A 23 -3.03 -1.76 -28.82
C PRO A 23 -2.02 -2.91 -28.84
N THR A 24 -1.53 -3.25 -30.03
CA THR A 24 -0.52 -4.29 -30.25
C THR A 24 0.83 -3.73 -30.71
N THR A 25 0.85 -2.47 -31.12
CA THR A 25 2.09 -1.79 -31.55
C THR A 25 2.35 -0.53 -30.73
N LEU A 26 3.63 -0.16 -30.61
CA LEU A 26 4.02 1.07 -29.93
C LEU A 26 3.43 2.31 -30.62
N GLN A 27 3.37 2.33 -31.95
CA GLN A 27 2.80 3.44 -32.69
C GLN A 27 1.31 3.67 -32.35
N GLU A 28 0.51 2.61 -32.27
CA GLU A 28 -0.90 2.72 -31.86
C GLU A 28 -1.04 3.20 -30.41
N LEU A 29 -0.23 2.68 -29.49
CA LEU A 29 -0.21 3.12 -28.10
C LEU A 29 0.09 4.62 -27.99
N LEU A 30 1.09 5.11 -28.71
CA LEU A 30 1.45 6.52 -28.71
C LEU A 30 0.40 7.39 -29.41
N ASN A 31 -0.23 6.90 -30.49
CA ASN A 31 -1.38 7.57 -31.11
C ASN A 31 -2.52 7.75 -30.10
N LEU A 32 -2.90 6.67 -29.38
CA LEU A 32 -3.95 6.70 -28.36
C LEU A 32 -3.60 7.65 -27.20
N LYS A 33 -2.34 7.70 -26.78
CA LYS A 33 -1.90 8.62 -25.72
C LYS A 33 -1.83 10.07 -26.17
N SER A 34 -1.56 10.32 -27.45
CA SER A 34 -1.65 11.65 -28.05
C SER A 34 -3.09 12.12 -28.19
N GLU A 35 -4.01 11.24 -28.62
CA GLU A 35 -5.44 11.53 -28.76
C GLU A 35 -6.13 11.67 -27.39
N TYR A 36 -5.77 10.81 -26.44
CA TYR A 36 -6.31 10.79 -25.08
C TYR A 36 -5.21 10.97 -24.01
N PRO A 37 -4.66 12.18 -23.81
CA PRO A 37 -3.59 12.42 -22.83
C PRO A 37 -3.99 12.09 -21.39
N ALA A 38 -5.29 12.19 -21.05
CA ALA A 38 -5.80 11.82 -19.74
C ALA A 38 -6.06 10.30 -19.57
N ALA A 39 -5.94 9.51 -20.64
CA ALA A 39 -6.17 8.06 -20.57
C ALA A 39 -5.21 7.39 -19.61
N LYS A 40 -5.74 6.46 -18.81
CA LYS A 40 -4.95 5.68 -17.86
C LYS A 40 -4.44 4.40 -18.52
N LEU A 41 -3.14 4.17 -18.39
CA LEU A 41 -2.52 2.91 -18.76
C LEU A 41 -2.76 1.87 -17.66
N ILE A 42 -3.27 0.70 -18.05
CA ILE A 42 -3.62 -0.39 -17.15
C ILE A 42 -2.80 -1.62 -17.52
N VAL A 43 -1.85 -1.99 -16.66
CA VAL A 43 -1.13 -3.28 -16.75
C VAL A 43 -1.75 -4.23 -15.73
N GLY A 44 -1.27 -4.23 -14.47
CA GLY A 44 -1.78 -5.10 -13.41
C GLY A 44 -3.05 -4.62 -12.71
N ASN A 45 -3.51 -3.40 -12.99
CA ASN A 45 -4.67 -2.76 -12.35
C ASN A 45 -4.62 -2.64 -10.80
N THR A 46 -3.48 -2.88 -10.17
CA THR A 46 -3.32 -2.91 -8.70
C THR A 46 -3.37 -1.53 -8.03
N GLU A 47 -3.32 -0.45 -8.82
CA GLU A 47 -3.52 0.93 -8.35
C GLU A 47 -4.85 1.51 -8.87
N VAL A 48 -5.03 1.54 -10.19
CA VAL A 48 -6.24 2.13 -10.79
C VAL A 48 -7.51 1.41 -10.33
N GLY A 49 -7.46 0.10 -10.11
CA GLY A 49 -8.58 -0.65 -9.53
C GLY A 49 -8.96 -0.16 -8.13
N VAL A 50 -7.98 0.22 -7.31
CA VAL A 50 -8.20 0.81 -5.97
C VAL A 50 -8.82 2.20 -6.10
N GLU A 51 -8.33 3.03 -7.03
CA GLU A 51 -8.87 4.36 -7.29
C GLU A 51 -10.34 4.29 -7.76
N VAL A 52 -10.66 3.37 -8.67
CA VAL A 52 -12.03 3.15 -9.14
C VAL A 52 -12.92 2.63 -8.02
N LYS A 53 -12.45 1.64 -7.25
CA LYS A 53 -13.27 0.97 -6.22
C LYS A 53 -13.52 1.86 -5.00
N PHE A 54 -12.47 2.47 -4.45
CA PHE A 54 -12.51 3.13 -3.14
C PHE A 54 -12.45 4.65 -3.23
N LYS A 55 -11.86 5.23 -4.27
CA LYS A 55 -11.89 6.69 -4.51
C LYS A 55 -13.00 7.11 -5.48
N HIS A 56 -13.70 6.13 -6.05
CA HIS A 56 -14.82 6.32 -6.98
C HIS A 56 -14.47 7.13 -8.23
N PHE A 57 -13.20 7.07 -8.65
CA PHE A 57 -12.77 7.71 -9.88
C PHE A 57 -13.37 7.01 -11.09
N LEU A 58 -13.77 7.81 -12.09
CA LEU A 58 -14.21 7.32 -13.39
C LEU A 58 -13.18 7.74 -14.44
N TYR A 59 -12.61 6.76 -15.11
CA TYR A 59 -11.70 6.95 -16.22
C TYR A 59 -12.39 6.53 -17.52
N PRO A 60 -12.83 7.49 -18.36
CA PRO A 60 -13.60 7.16 -19.57
C PRO A 60 -12.79 6.38 -20.61
N VAL A 61 -11.47 6.54 -20.62
CA VAL A 61 -10.56 5.87 -21.55
C VAL A 61 -9.47 5.16 -20.76
N LEU A 62 -9.40 3.84 -20.96
CA LEU A 62 -8.40 2.95 -20.41
C LEU A 62 -7.62 2.31 -21.56
N ILE A 63 -6.31 2.20 -21.41
CA ILE A 63 -5.43 1.60 -22.43
C ILE A 63 -4.60 0.51 -21.78
N ASN A 64 -4.61 -0.70 -22.33
CA ASN A 64 -3.87 -1.85 -21.84
C ASN A 64 -2.73 -2.18 -22.81
N PRO A 65 -1.47 -1.86 -22.48
CA PRO A 65 -0.36 -1.94 -23.42
C PRO A 65 0.37 -3.30 -23.40
N ILE A 66 -0.19 -4.34 -22.78
CA ILE A 66 0.53 -5.61 -22.56
C ILE A 66 0.78 -6.42 -23.84
N GLN A 67 0.19 -6.02 -24.97
CA GLN A 67 0.48 -6.64 -26.27
C GLN A 67 1.52 -5.85 -27.08
N VAL A 68 2.05 -4.75 -26.53
CA VAL A 68 3.12 -3.96 -27.16
C VAL A 68 4.48 -4.55 -26.73
N PRO A 69 5.24 -5.19 -27.63
CA PRO A 69 6.44 -5.93 -27.27
C PRO A 69 7.49 -5.10 -26.52
N GLU A 70 7.70 -3.85 -26.94
CA GLU A 70 8.73 -2.97 -26.38
C GLU A 70 8.55 -2.70 -24.88
N LEU A 71 7.33 -2.82 -24.35
CA LEU A 71 7.05 -2.65 -22.91
C LEU A 71 7.29 -3.92 -22.08
N LEU A 72 7.54 -5.06 -22.70
CA LEU A 72 7.78 -6.36 -22.05
C LEU A 72 9.20 -6.88 -22.25
N GLU A 73 10.02 -6.18 -23.02
CA GLU A 73 11.39 -6.57 -23.32
C GLU A 73 12.30 -6.54 -22.08
N ILE A 74 13.23 -7.51 -22.01
CA ILE A 74 14.32 -7.54 -21.06
C ILE A 74 15.61 -7.76 -21.84
N HIS A 75 16.52 -6.79 -21.80
CA HIS A 75 17.81 -6.88 -22.48
C HIS A 75 18.94 -6.46 -21.56
N GLU A 76 20.04 -7.19 -21.59
CA GLU A 76 21.22 -6.87 -20.80
C GLU A 76 22.30 -6.23 -21.68
N SER A 77 22.90 -5.16 -21.15
CA SER A 77 24.08 -4.50 -21.70
C SER A 77 25.26 -4.68 -20.75
N GLU A 78 26.44 -4.23 -21.16
CA GLU A 78 27.65 -4.28 -20.32
C GLU A 78 27.40 -3.61 -18.95
N ASP A 79 26.80 -2.41 -18.94
CA ASP A 79 26.64 -1.58 -17.74
C ASP A 79 25.28 -1.66 -17.05
N SER A 80 24.26 -2.25 -17.70
CA SER A 80 22.88 -2.21 -17.17
C SER A 80 21.96 -3.27 -17.74
N ILE A 81 20.87 -3.54 -17.02
CA ILE A 81 19.75 -4.34 -17.51
C ILE A 81 18.58 -3.40 -17.82
N TYR A 82 18.04 -3.50 -19.03
CA TYR A 82 16.82 -2.81 -19.43
C TYR A 82 15.61 -3.70 -19.11
N PHE A 83 14.66 -3.16 -18.36
CA PHE A 83 13.35 -3.77 -18.14
C PHE A 83 12.27 -2.91 -18.77
N GLY A 84 11.46 -3.49 -19.64
CA GLY A 84 10.24 -2.88 -20.15
C GLY A 84 9.29 -2.49 -19.02
N ALA A 85 8.56 -1.40 -19.20
CA ALA A 85 7.75 -0.79 -18.15
C ALA A 85 6.55 -1.66 -17.72
N ALA A 86 6.12 -2.61 -18.55
CA ALA A 86 5.04 -3.55 -18.27
C ALA A 86 5.52 -4.90 -17.72
N VAL A 87 6.84 -5.15 -17.63
CA VAL A 87 7.39 -6.36 -17.00
C VAL A 87 6.94 -6.43 -15.54
N SER A 88 6.47 -7.60 -15.11
CA SER A 88 5.94 -7.78 -13.76
C SER A 88 7.05 -7.71 -12.71
N LEU A 89 6.70 -7.32 -11.49
CA LEU A 89 7.66 -7.28 -10.38
C LEU A 89 8.25 -8.67 -10.08
N MET A 90 7.49 -9.74 -10.31
CA MET A 90 7.97 -11.12 -10.12
C MET A 90 9.01 -11.53 -11.17
N GLU A 91 8.80 -11.18 -12.44
CA GLU A 91 9.79 -11.45 -13.49
C GLU A 91 11.09 -10.66 -13.27
N ILE A 92 10.97 -9.40 -12.81
CA ILE A 92 12.13 -8.60 -12.39
C ILE A 92 12.85 -9.29 -11.22
N ASP A 93 12.14 -9.68 -10.14
CA ASP A 93 12.75 -10.38 -9.00
C ASP A 93 13.49 -11.65 -9.43
N HIS A 94 12.88 -12.48 -10.28
CA HIS A 94 13.50 -13.71 -10.77
C HIS A 94 14.77 -13.44 -11.59
N HIS A 95 14.71 -12.51 -12.53
CA HIS A 95 15.86 -12.16 -13.37
C HIS A 95 17.01 -11.56 -12.54
N LEU A 96 16.69 -10.67 -11.59
CA LEU A 96 17.70 -10.08 -10.71
C LEU A 96 18.37 -11.15 -9.82
N ARG A 97 17.61 -12.09 -9.25
CA ARG A 97 18.16 -13.20 -8.46
C ARG A 97 19.12 -14.07 -9.27
N GLN A 98 18.76 -14.41 -10.50
CA GLN A 98 19.64 -15.16 -11.39
C GLN A 98 20.96 -14.41 -11.62
N ARG A 99 20.89 -13.12 -11.92
CA ARG A 99 22.09 -12.29 -12.15
C ARG A 99 22.94 -12.10 -10.90
N ILE A 100 22.34 -12.06 -9.71
CA ILE A 100 23.06 -12.01 -8.42
C ILE A 100 23.92 -13.26 -8.22
N GLU A 101 23.46 -14.43 -8.66
CA GLU A 101 24.21 -15.69 -8.56
C GLU A 101 25.36 -15.79 -9.58
N GLU A 102 25.20 -15.17 -10.75
CA GLU A 102 26.14 -15.30 -11.88
C GLU A 102 27.22 -14.20 -11.94
N LEU A 103 26.91 -12.99 -11.47
CA LEU A 103 27.79 -11.83 -11.55
C LEU A 103 28.52 -11.57 -10.22
N PRO A 104 29.68 -10.87 -10.25
CA PRO A 104 30.37 -10.47 -9.03
C PRO A 104 29.48 -9.63 -8.10
N GLU A 105 29.57 -9.85 -6.77
CA GLU A 105 28.76 -9.15 -5.75
C GLU A 105 28.76 -7.62 -5.94
N TRP A 106 29.91 -7.05 -6.30
CA TRP A 106 30.06 -5.61 -6.46
C TRP A 106 29.32 -5.04 -7.67
N GLN A 107 28.95 -5.84 -8.67
CA GLN A 107 28.11 -5.43 -9.79
C GLN A 107 26.62 -5.48 -9.48
N THR A 108 26.22 -6.27 -8.49
CA THR A 108 24.82 -6.65 -8.25
C THR A 108 24.23 -6.04 -6.99
N ARG A 109 24.90 -5.07 -6.34
CA ARG A 109 24.43 -4.47 -5.08
C ARG A 109 23.09 -3.76 -5.22
N LEU A 110 22.84 -3.08 -6.34
CA LEU A 110 21.51 -2.50 -6.65
C LEU A 110 20.46 -3.59 -6.87
N PHE A 111 20.83 -4.71 -7.49
CA PHE A 111 19.94 -5.83 -7.75
C PHE A 111 19.53 -6.49 -6.45
N GLN A 112 20.49 -6.80 -5.57
CA GLN A 112 20.24 -7.36 -4.25
C GLN A 112 19.35 -6.43 -3.41
N CYS A 113 19.66 -5.14 -3.38
CA CYS A 113 18.84 -4.14 -2.70
C CYS A 113 17.38 -4.13 -3.22
N SER A 114 17.19 -4.22 -4.53
CA SER A 114 15.87 -4.26 -5.15
C SER A 114 15.11 -5.54 -4.80
N VAL A 115 15.78 -6.68 -4.86
CA VAL A 115 15.23 -8.00 -4.49
C VAL A 115 14.81 -8.04 -3.02
N ASP A 116 15.61 -7.47 -2.13
CA ASP A 116 15.31 -7.39 -0.69
C ASP A 116 14.07 -6.53 -0.43
N MET A 117 13.93 -5.40 -1.13
CA MET A 117 12.74 -4.55 -1.02
C MET A 117 11.50 -5.21 -1.63
N LEU A 118 11.64 -5.91 -2.76
CA LEU A 118 10.54 -6.66 -3.39
C LEU A 118 10.07 -7.85 -2.55
N HIS A 119 10.92 -8.43 -1.72
CA HIS A 119 10.54 -9.50 -0.79
C HIS A 119 9.38 -9.08 0.12
N TYR A 120 9.43 -7.86 0.66
CA TYR A 120 8.40 -7.28 1.53
C TYR A 120 7.32 -6.48 0.77
N PHE A 121 7.35 -6.49 -0.56
CA PHE A 121 6.39 -5.77 -1.41
C PHE A 121 5.15 -6.62 -1.66
N ALA A 122 4.06 -6.35 -0.94
CA ALA A 122 2.77 -7.01 -1.13
C ALA A 122 2.84 -8.56 -1.10
N GLY A 123 1.77 -9.23 -1.52
CA GLY A 123 1.75 -10.67 -1.79
C GLY A 123 2.23 -11.06 -3.19
N LYS A 124 2.46 -12.36 -3.42
CA LYS A 124 2.84 -12.91 -4.74
C LYS A 124 1.81 -12.56 -5.82
N GLN A 125 0.52 -12.56 -5.48
CA GLN A 125 -0.60 -12.25 -6.35
C GLN A 125 -0.47 -10.84 -6.96
N ILE A 126 -0.08 -9.86 -6.13
CA ILE A 126 0.15 -8.49 -6.59
C ILE A 126 1.41 -8.42 -7.43
N ARG A 127 2.52 -9.02 -6.98
CA ARG A 127 3.81 -8.97 -7.70
C ARG A 127 3.78 -9.65 -9.07
N ASN A 128 2.91 -10.64 -9.27
CA ASN A 128 2.73 -11.33 -10.55
C ASN A 128 2.06 -10.47 -11.64
N VAL A 129 1.35 -9.40 -11.26
CA VAL A 129 0.62 -8.55 -12.23
C VAL A 129 1.03 -7.09 -12.18
N ALA A 130 1.46 -6.59 -11.02
CA ALA A 130 2.00 -5.25 -10.88
C ALA A 130 3.31 -5.15 -11.67
N CYS A 131 3.49 -4.04 -12.38
CA CYS A 131 4.72 -3.75 -13.10
C CYS A 131 5.46 -2.56 -12.48
N LEU A 132 6.78 -2.51 -12.68
CA LEU A 132 7.59 -1.43 -12.12
C LEU A 132 7.25 -0.08 -12.74
N GLY A 133 6.92 -0.02 -14.03
CA GLY A 133 6.49 1.22 -14.68
C GLY A 133 5.22 1.81 -14.05
N GLY A 134 4.24 0.97 -13.72
CA GLY A 134 3.05 1.38 -12.99
C GLY A 134 3.37 1.91 -11.59
N ASN A 135 4.30 1.28 -10.87
CA ASN A 135 4.75 1.73 -9.55
C ASN A 135 5.39 3.14 -9.61
N ILE A 136 6.26 3.39 -10.59
CA ILE A 136 6.93 4.68 -10.78
C ILE A 136 5.91 5.75 -11.15
N MET A 137 5.08 5.50 -12.18
CA MET A 137 4.12 6.47 -12.71
C MET A 137 3.01 6.82 -11.70
N THR A 138 2.69 5.92 -10.77
CA THR A 138 1.75 6.20 -9.68
C THR A 138 2.25 7.31 -8.76
N GLY A 139 3.58 7.43 -8.57
CA GLY A 139 4.18 8.48 -7.74
C GLY A 139 3.69 8.47 -6.29
N SER A 140 3.45 7.28 -5.73
CA SER A 140 3.02 7.14 -4.34
C SER A 140 4.12 7.62 -3.37
N PRO A 141 3.80 8.45 -2.36
CA PRO A 141 4.79 8.92 -1.38
C PRO A 141 5.40 7.80 -0.52
N ILE A 142 4.74 6.64 -0.48
CA ILE A 142 5.14 5.46 0.29
C ILE A 142 5.46 4.26 -0.61
N SER A 143 5.80 4.51 -1.88
CA SER A 143 6.35 3.44 -2.73
C SER A 143 7.67 2.94 -2.13
N ASP A 144 7.85 1.62 -2.11
CA ASP A 144 9.08 0.97 -1.64
C ASP A 144 10.20 1.01 -2.70
N MET A 145 9.85 0.98 -3.98
CA MET A 145 10.84 0.98 -5.06
C MET A 145 11.27 2.40 -5.46
N ASN A 146 10.40 3.40 -5.36
CA ASN A 146 10.76 4.77 -5.78
C ASN A 146 11.99 5.32 -5.03
N PRO A 147 12.15 5.16 -3.70
CA PRO A 147 13.38 5.55 -3.01
C PRO A 147 14.61 4.83 -3.56
N VAL A 148 14.55 3.52 -3.79
CA VAL A 148 15.67 2.74 -4.35
C VAL A 148 16.09 3.30 -5.71
N LEU A 149 15.12 3.48 -6.61
CA LEU A 149 15.35 3.97 -7.96
C LEU A 149 15.83 5.43 -7.98
N THR A 150 15.31 6.27 -7.09
CA THR A 150 15.69 7.69 -6.97
C THR A 150 17.10 7.83 -6.39
N ALA A 151 17.46 7.06 -5.37
CA ALA A 151 18.81 7.05 -4.81
C ALA A 151 19.84 6.50 -5.81
N ALA A 152 19.44 5.51 -6.61
CA ALA A 152 20.27 4.94 -7.67
C ALA A 152 20.45 5.87 -8.89
N GLY A 153 19.60 6.89 -9.04
CA GLY A 153 19.68 7.78 -10.20
C GLY A 153 19.22 7.12 -11.50
N VAL A 154 18.31 6.13 -11.44
CA VAL A 154 18.04 5.26 -12.60
C VAL A 154 17.56 6.06 -13.80
N ARG A 155 18.03 5.65 -14.98
CA ARG A 155 17.63 6.23 -16.26
C ARG A 155 16.33 5.57 -16.75
N LEU A 156 15.37 6.39 -17.12
CA LEU A 156 14.08 5.99 -17.68
C LEU A 156 14.04 6.33 -19.18
N LYS A 157 13.51 5.41 -19.99
CA LYS A 157 13.23 5.64 -21.41
C LYS A 157 11.77 5.99 -21.57
N VAL A 158 11.47 7.16 -22.13
CA VAL A 158 10.11 7.63 -22.40
C VAL A 158 9.95 7.96 -23.88
N ALA A 159 8.75 7.72 -24.41
CA ALA A 159 8.41 8.05 -25.79
C ALA A 159 7.06 8.74 -25.89
N GLY A 160 6.92 9.58 -26.92
CA GLY A 160 5.70 10.28 -27.28
C GLY A 160 5.68 10.58 -28.78
N LEU A 161 4.59 11.15 -29.26
CA LEU A 161 4.53 11.71 -30.61
C LEU A 161 4.79 13.21 -30.57
N VAL A 162 5.74 13.65 -31.38
CA VAL A 162 5.99 15.08 -31.65
C VAL A 162 5.89 15.26 -33.16
N ASP A 163 4.98 16.14 -33.59
CA ASP A 163 4.66 16.35 -35.01
C ASP A 163 4.28 15.05 -35.75
N GLY A 164 3.56 14.15 -35.06
CA GLY A 164 3.12 12.86 -35.59
C GLY A 164 4.22 11.79 -35.71
N LYS A 165 5.45 12.08 -35.28
CA LYS A 165 6.58 11.14 -35.31
C LYS A 165 6.94 10.67 -33.92
N LEU A 166 7.29 9.38 -33.81
CA LEU A 166 7.82 8.80 -32.59
C LEU A 166 9.12 9.51 -32.20
N ARG A 167 9.15 10.02 -30.97
CA ARG A 167 10.33 10.60 -30.37
C ARG A 167 10.57 9.97 -29.01
N GLU A 168 11.82 9.57 -28.78
CA GLU A 168 12.28 9.04 -27.51
C GLU A 168 13.11 10.09 -26.78
N ARG A 169 13.05 10.06 -25.45
CA ARG A 169 13.97 10.80 -24.59
C ARG A 169 14.29 10.01 -23.33
N PHE A 170 15.32 10.45 -22.62
CA PHE A 170 15.74 9.87 -21.36
C PHE A 170 15.49 10.84 -20.21
N VAL A 171 15.08 10.30 -19.07
CA VAL A 171 14.86 11.04 -17.82
C VAL A 171 15.50 10.27 -16.69
N ASN A 172 16.26 10.93 -15.82
CA ASN A 172 16.80 10.28 -14.63
C ASN A 172 15.85 10.46 -13.46
N MET A 173 15.63 9.41 -12.67
CA MET A 173 15.00 9.53 -11.36
C MET A 173 15.97 10.22 -10.41
N GLY A 174 15.57 11.33 -9.82
CA GLY A 174 16.43 12.14 -8.97
C GLY A 174 15.71 13.37 -8.48
N ASN A 175 16.47 14.39 -8.09
CA ASN A 175 15.88 15.65 -7.62
C ASN A 175 14.98 16.26 -8.71
N GLY A 176 13.75 16.62 -8.34
CA GLY A 176 12.77 17.20 -9.25
C GLY A 176 12.01 16.22 -10.15
N PHE A 177 12.29 14.91 -10.13
CA PHE A 177 11.51 13.94 -10.92
C PHE A 177 10.05 13.86 -10.47
N PHE A 178 9.80 13.78 -9.16
CA PHE A 178 8.46 13.88 -8.59
C PHE A 178 8.16 15.36 -8.30
N THR A 179 7.21 15.93 -9.03
CA THR A 179 6.89 17.37 -9.00
C THR A 179 5.79 17.72 -7.99
N GLY A 180 5.14 16.71 -7.41
CA GLY A 180 4.11 16.87 -6.40
C GLY A 180 3.38 15.55 -6.12
N TYR A 181 2.38 15.60 -5.24
CA TYR A 181 1.62 14.40 -4.85
C TYR A 181 1.06 13.66 -6.07
N ARG A 182 1.58 12.44 -6.32
CA ARG A 182 1.23 11.59 -7.47
C ARG A 182 1.42 12.28 -8.83
N ARG A 183 2.43 13.14 -8.95
CA ARG A 183 2.83 13.84 -10.18
C ARG A 183 4.33 13.69 -10.43
N ASN A 184 4.71 13.65 -11.70
CA ASN A 184 6.10 13.53 -12.14
C ASN A 184 6.34 14.36 -13.42
N VAL A 185 7.57 14.35 -13.93
CA VAL A 185 8.01 15.12 -15.12
C VAL A 185 7.68 14.47 -16.47
N ILE A 186 6.97 13.33 -16.49
CA ILE A 186 6.56 12.68 -17.73
C ILE A 186 5.29 13.36 -18.23
N GLU A 187 5.30 13.77 -19.50
CA GLU A 187 4.18 14.53 -20.06
C GLU A 187 2.94 13.63 -20.26
N PRO A 188 1.71 14.18 -20.20
CA PRO A 188 0.49 13.37 -20.31
C PRO A 188 0.35 12.55 -21.60
N TYR A 189 0.99 12.99 -22.69
CA TYR A 189 1.00 12.31 -23.99
C TYR A 189 2.16 11.31 -24.14
N GLU A 190 3.07 11.24 -23.17
CA GLU A 190 4.21 10.31 -23.18
C GLU A 190 3.89 9.01 -22.46
N VAL A 191 4.70 7.99 -22.75
CA VAL A 191 4.66 6.66 -22.16
C VAL A 191 6.06 6.30 -21.68
N LEU A 192 6.15 5.79 -20.45
CA LEU A 192 7.35 5.13 -19.95
C LEU A 192 7.50 3.79 -20.67
N LEU A 193 8.58 3.65 -21.46
CA LEU A 193 8.89 2.41 -22.18
C LEU A 193 9.63 1.42 -21.31
N GLY A 194 10.60 1.89 -20.51
CA GLY A 194 11.36 1.00 -19.63
C GLY A 194 12.36 1.71 -18.74
N ILE A 195 13.04 0.91 -17.92
CA ILE A 195 13.93 1.32 -16.84
C ILE A 195 15.29 0.65 -17.04
N TYR A 196 16.36 1.44 -16.99
CA TYR A 196 17.72 0.91 -16.95
C TYR A 196 18.15 0.71 -15.50
N PHE A 197 18.37 -0.54 -15.11
CA PHE A 197 18.98 -0.93 -13.84
C PHE A 197 20.49 -1.01 -14.01
N GLN A 198 21.23 -0.06 -13.46
CA GLN A 198 22.69 -0.03 -13.59
C GLN A 198 23.34 -1.13 -12.75
N LYS A 199 24.40 -1.75 -13.29
CA LYS A 199 25.36 -2.51 -12.49
C LYS A 199 26.15 -1.54 -11.63
N THR A 200 26.43 -1.94 -10.39
CA THR A 200 27.21 -1.11 -9.46
C THR A 200 28.71 -1.24 -9.71
N THR A 201 29.49 -0.24 -9.30
CA THR A 201 30.97 -0.31 -9.36
C THR A 201 31.56 -0.86 -8.07
N GLN A 202 32.84 -1.24 -8.09
CA GLN A 202 33.53 -1.83 -6.93
C GLN A 202 33.43 -0.99 -5.65
N ASP A 203 33.59 0.33 -5.76
CA ASP A 203 33.51 1.26 -4.63
C ASP A 203 32.09 1.78 -4.34
N GLN A 204 31.04 1.22 -4.97
CA GLN A 204 29.66 1.65 -4.81
C GLN A 204 28.86 0.68 -3.96
N TYR A 205 28.15 1.17 -2.94
CA TYR A 205 27.34 0.38 -2.03
C TYR A 205 25.91 0.91 -2.01
N VAL A 206 24.94 0.00 -2.13
CA VAL A 206 23.52 0.32 -2.13
C VAL A 206 22.81 -0.53 -1.08
N VAL A 207 22.06 0.11 -0.20
CA VAL A 207 21.21 -0.55 0.81
C VAL A 207 19.89 0.18 0.92
N ALA A 208 18.82 -0.55 1.23
CA ALA A 208 17.51 0.05 1.48
C ALA A 208 16.80 -0.66 2.64
N PHE A 209 15.88 0.08 3.25
CA PHE A 209 15.13 -0.38 4.42
C PHE A 209 13.69 0.09 4.36
N LYS A 210 12.81 -0.73 4.93
CA LYS A 210 11.37 -0.46 5.08
C LYS A 210 10.96 -0.68 6.53
N GLN A 211 10.18 0.25 7.07
CA GLN A 211 9.45 0.06 8.32
C GLN A 211 7.96 0.21 8.07
N ALA A 212 7.17 -0.76 8.55
CA ALA A 212 5.72 -0.79 8.46
C ALA A 212 5.11 -1.31 9.79
N ARG A 213 3.78 -1.51 9.88
CA ARG A 213 3.15 -2.06 11.09
C ARG A 213 3.28 -3.58 11.17
N ARG A 214 3.26 -4.25 10.02
CA ARG A 214 3.61 -5.67 9.86
C ARG A 214 4.73 -5.83 8.82
N ARG A 215 5.45 -6.95 8.86
CA ARG A 215 6.62 -7.18 7.97
C ARG A 215 6.22 -7.35 6.52
N ASP A 216 5.23 -8.21 6.28
CA ASP A 216 4.79 -8.57 4.94
C ASP A 216 3.46 -7.89 4.59
N ASP A 217 3.27 -7.58 3.31
CA ASP A 217 2.01 -7.07 2.75
C ASP A 217 1.51 -5.76 3.39
N ASP A 218 2.40 -4.85 3.78
CA ASP A 218 2.00 -3.59 4.41
C ASP A 218 2.58 -2.36 3.74
N ILE A 219 1.90 -1.24 3.94
CA ILE A 219 2.33 0.08 3.48
C ILE A 219 3.45 0.57 4.40
N ALA A 220 4.52 1.11 3.79
CA ALA A 220 5.61 1.70 4.56
C ALA A 220 5.13 2.91 5.36
N ILE A 221 5.56 2.98 6.63
CA ILE A 221 5.50 4.18 7.46
C ILE A 221 6.62 5.13 7.03
N VAL A 222 7.85 4.62 6.98
CA VAL A 222 9.03 5.25 6.38
C VAL A 222 9.83 4.15 5.69
N ASN A 223 10.33 4.44 4.51
CA ASN A 223 11.33 3.63 3.81
C ASN A 223 12.46 4.54 3.32
N ALA A 224 13.65 3.98 3.16
CA ALA A 224 14.82 4.75 2.76
C ALA A 224 15.78 3.89 1.93
N ALA A 225 16.46 4.53 0.99
CA ALA A 225 17.52 3.91 0.21
C ALA A 225 18.76 4.82 0.22
N PHE A 226 19.93 4.20 0.33
CA PHE A 226 21.22 4.84 0.45
C PHE A 226 22.13 4.27 -0.63
N ASN A 227 22.64 5.14 -1.50
CA ASN A 227 23.58 4.79 -2.56
C ASN A 227 24.85 5.62 -2.37
N VAL A 228 25.92 4.96 -1.94
CA VAL A 228 27.21 5.60 -1.60
C VAL A 228 28.27 5.12 -2.56
N LYS A 229 29.06 6.03 -3.11
CA LYS A 229 30.32 5.75 -3.80
C LYS A 229 31.47 6.27 -2.97
N PHE A 230 32.45 5.42 -2.72
CA PHE A 230 33.70 5.81 -2.06
C PHE A 230 34.78 6.20 -3.07
N ALA A 231 35.78 6.95 -2.62
CA ALA A 231 37.03 7.06 -3.37
C ALA A 231 37.74 5.70 -3.38
N ALA A 232 38.41 5.40 -4.49
CA ALA A 232 38.98 4.08 -4.75
C ALA A 232 39.78 3.53 -3.56
N ASN A 233 39.39 2.35 -3.09
CA ASN A 233 40.06 1.65 -1.98
C ASN A 233 40.19 2.49 -0.69
N SER A 234 39.15 3.26 -0.34
CA SER A 234 39.12 4.08 0.87
C SER A 234 37.72 4.12 1.50
N ASN A 235 37.62 4.67 2.71
CA ASN A 235 36.36 4.97 3.38
C ASN A 235 35.91 6.42 3.17
N VAL A 236 36.53 7.17 2.26
CA VAL A 236 36.17 8.57 1.97
C VAL A 236 35.00 8.60 0.99
N VAL A 237 33.89 9.22 1.39
CA VAL A 237 32.69 9.34 0.56
C VAL A 237 32.98 10.24 -0.62
N LYS A 238 32.90 9.69 -1.84
CA LYS A 238 32.98 10.47 -3.09
C LYS A 238 31.64 11.12 -3.41
N GLU A 239 30.57 10.34 -3.29
CA GLU A 239 29.19 10.76 -3.58
C GLU A 239 28.23 9.91 -2.75
N ILE A 240 27.19 10.52 -2.19
CA ILE A 240 26.09 9.79 -1.56
C ILE A 240 24.74 10.37 -1.98
N SER A 241 23.80 9.49 -2.34
CA SER A 241 22.41 9.81 -2.58
C SER A 241 21.53 9.06 -1.59
N MET A 242 20.64 9.79 -0.92
CA MET A 242 19.73 9.25 0.08
C MET A 242 18.31 9.65 -0.25
N ALA A 243 17.44 8.67 -0.47
CA ALA A 243 16.04 8.88 -0.80
C ALA A 243 15.13 8.31 0.28
N PHE A 244 14.05 9.01 0.60
CA PHE A 244 13.10 8.66 1.65
C PHE A 244 11.66 8.70 1.12
N GLY A 245 10.85 7.72 1.51
CA GLY A 245 9.40 7.74 1.39
C GLY A 245 8.72 7.86 2.76
N GLY A 246 7.46 8.29 2.77
CA GLY A 246 6.67 8.51 4.00
C GLY A 246 7.02 9.79 4.78
N MET A 247 8.02 10.55 4.33
CA MET A 247 8.49 11.80 4.94
C MET A 247 7.96 13.07 4.25
N ALA A 248 7.32 12.94 3.08
CA ALA A 248 6.77 14.05 2.32
C ALA A 248 5.61 13.56 1.43
N PRO A 249 4.88 14.46 0.74
CA PRO A 249 3.88 14.09 -0.28
C PRO A 249 4.45 13.40 -1.53
N THR A 250 5.78 13.25 -1.63
CA THR A 250 6.50 12.52 -2.68
C THR A 250 7.68 11.76 -2.06
N THR A 251 8.30 10.87 -2.84
CA THR A 251 9.68 10.44 -2.53
C THR A 251 10.60 11.65 -2.62
N VAL A 252 11.44 11.84 -1.60
CA VAL A 252 12.33 13.01 -1.47
C VAL A 252 13.78 12.59 -1.25
N LEU A 253 14.71 13.43 -1.70
CA LEU A 253 16.14 13.29 -1.42
C LEU A 253 16.54 14.16 -0.22
N ALA A 254 17.71 13.88 0.35
CA ALA A 254 18.35 14.71 1.37
C ALA A 254 19.66 15.36 0.85
N PRO A 255 19.60 16.25 -0.16
CA PRO A 255 20.78 16.78 -0.84
C PRO A 255 21.73 17.57 0.06
N ARG A 256 21.24 18.30 1.06
CA ARG A 256 22.07 19.08 1.99
C ARG A 256 22.92 18.17 2.86
N THR A 257 22.30 17.12 3.40
CA THR A 257 23.00 16.09 4.17
C THR A 257 23.97 15.34 3.26
N SER A 258 23.57 14.98 2.04
CA SER A 258 24.46 14.35 1.06
C SER A 258 25.70 15.19 0.77
N GLU A 259 25.53 16.50 0.55
CA GLU A 259 26.65 17.43 0.31
C GLU A 259 27.58 17.54 1.51
N LEU A 260 27.02 17.60 2.74
CA LEU A 260 27.80 17.59 3.98
C LEU A 260 28.68 16.34 4.11
N MET A 261 28.20 15.20 3.61
CA MET A 261 28.89 13.92 3.71
C MET A 261 29.97 13.72 2.64
N ASN A 262 29.92 14.45 1.53
CA ASN A 262 30.92 14.33 0.48
C ASN A 262 32.31 14.73 0.99
N GLN A 263 33.33 13.99 0.53
CA GLN A 263 34.73 14.13 0.94
C GLN A 263 34.98 13.90 2.44
N GLN A 264 34.02 13.34 3.17
CA GLN A 264 34.19 12.96 4.57
C GLN A 264 34.50 11.46 4.70
N GLU A 265 35.18 11.08 5.77
CA GLU A 265 35.41 9.69 6.12
C GLU A 265 34.16 9.03 6.71
N TRP A 266 33.90 7.77 6.35
CA TRP A 266 32.82 6.96 6.89
C TRP A 266 33.14 6.48 8.31
N ASN A 267 32.84 7.33 9.30
CA ASN A 267 33.12 7.09 10.71
C ASN A 267 31.99 7.60 11.63
N HIS A 268 32.12 7.39 12.95
CA HIS A 268 31.10 7.81 13.93
C HIS A 268 30.86 9.32 13.97
N ASN A 269 31.89 10.15 13.74
CA ASN A 269 31.71 11.60 13.69
C ASN A 269 30.80 12.02 12.53
N LEU A 270 30.95 11.36 11.36
CA LEU A 270 30.07 11.59 10.22
C LEU A 270 28.62 11.23 10.55
N VAL A 271 28.39 10.14 11.31
CA VAL A 271 27.05 9.71 11.72
C VAL A 271 26.34 10.78 12.54
N GLU A 272 27.02 11.36 13.54
CA GLU A 272 26.45 12.41 14.38
C GLU A 272 26.04 13.64 13.56
N ARG A 273 26.97 14.13 12.71
CA ARG A 273 26.74 15.29 11.85
C ARG A 273 25.62 15.06 10.83
N ALA A 274 25.59 13.89 10.20
CA ALA A 274 24.56 13.53 9.23
C ALA A 274 23.19 13.39 9.92
N THR A 275 23.15 12.82 11.12
CA THR A 275 21.93 12.67 11.92
C THR A 275 21.30 14.03 12.25
N GLU A 276 22.11 14.98 12.72
CA GLU A 276 21.67 16.34 13.01
C GLU A 276 21.14 17.04 11.74
N SER A 277 21.87 16.93 10.63
CA SER A 277 21.46 17.51 9.34
C SER A 277 20.14 16.90 8.82
N LEU A 278 19.97 15.57 8.90
CA LEU A 278 18.73 14.89 8.50
C LEU A 278 17.53 15.36 9.31
N CYS A 279 17.70 15.60 10.61
CA CYS A 279 16.64 16.11 11.47
C CYS A 279 16.15 17.50 11.06
N GLY A 280 17.07 18.36 10.58
CA GLY A 280 16.75 19.70 10.07
C GLY A 280 16.31 19.73 8.61
N GLU A 281 16.70 18.74 7.81
CA GLU A 281 16.38 18.67 6.37
C GLU A 281 15.04 17.97 6.08
N LEU A 282 14.65 16.99 6.90
CA LEU A 282 13.40 16.23 6.76
C LEU A 282 12.46 16.47 7.95
N PRO A 283 12.01 17.71 8.20
CA PRO A 283 11.04 17.98 9.25
C PRO A 283 9.65 17.41 8.88
N LEU A 284 8.84 17.14 9.91
CA LEU A 284 7.43 16.78 9.75
C LEU A 284 6.57 17.67 10.65
N ASP A 285 5.54 18.27 10.06
CA ASP A 285 4.54 19.03 10.79
C ASP A 285 3.68 18.13 11.68
N ALA A 286 3.18 18.67 12.79
CA ALA A 286 2.31 17.94 13.73
C ALA A 286 1.03 17.40 13.07
N THR A 287 0.55 18.07 12.03
CA THR A 287 -0.66 17.74 11.27
C THR A 287 -0.39 16.85 10.05
N ALA A 288 0.86 16.43 9.82
CA ALA A 288 1.21 15.67 8.64
C ALA A 288 0.37 14.36 8.53
N PRO A 289 -0.23 14.07 7.37
CA PRO A 289 -1.03 12.86 7.18
C PRO A 289 -0.28 11.59 7.57
N GLY A 290 -1.02 10.62 8.12
CA GLY A 290 -0.48 9.37 8.65
C GLY A 290 -0.02 9.44 10.12
N GLY A 291 0.09 10.63 10.72
CA GLY A 291 0.44 10.79 12.13
C GLY A 291 1.84 10.26 12.45
N MET A 292 2.03 9.72 13.66
CA MET A 292 3.28 9.08 14.09
C MET A 292 4.52 9.99 13.93
N ILE A 293 4.38 11.29 14.16
CA ILE A 293 5.37 12.30 13.78
C ILE A 293 6.73 12.04 14.43
N ALA A 294 6.76 11.87 15.76
CA ALA A 294 7.99 11.56 16.48
C ALA A 294 8.63 10.25 15.97
N TYR A 295 7.80 9.22 15.76
CA TYR A 295 8.27 7.91 15.28
C TYR A 295 8.88 7.99 13.87
N ARG A 296 8.21 8.67 12.92
CA ARG A 296 8.72 8.86 11.56
C ARG A 296 10.05 9.62 11.54
N ARG A 297 10.18 10.68 12.34
CA ARG A 297 11.43 11.44 12.49
C ARG A 297 12.55 10.55 13.07
N SER A 298 12.26 9.76 14.09
CA SER A 298 13.22 8.80 14.65
C SER A 298 13.62 7.72 13.64
N LEU A 299 12.71 7.29 12.77
CA LEU A 299 13.02 6.30 11.74
C LEU A 299 14.02 6.82 10.70
N VAL A 300 13.93 8.08 10.25
CA VAL A 300 14.91 8.63 9.29
C VAL A 300 16.35 8.43 9.76
N VAL A 301 16.62 8.83 11.00
CA VAL A 301 17.96 8.72 11.59
C VAL A 301 18.34 7.28 11.93
N SER A 302 17.37 6.48 12.36
CA SER A 302 17.61 5.05 12.67
C SER A 302 17.93 4.25 11.41
N LEU A 303 17.22 4.50 10.30
CA LEU A 303 17.47 3.84 9.03
C LEU A 303 18.81 4.25 8.43
N PHE A 304 19.20 5.53 8.55
CA PHE A 304 20.54 5.97 8.20
C PHE A 304 21.61 5.29 9.05
N PHE A 305 21.42 5.18 10.37
CA PHE A 305 22.35 4.48 11.24
C PHE A 305 22.48 3.00 10.88
N LYS A 306 21.38 2.31 10.55
CA LYS A 306 21.45 0.93 10.01
C LYS A 306 22.21 0.87 8.69
N ALA A 307 22.05 1.85 7.81
CA ALA A 307 22.81 1.94 6.56
C ALA A 307 24.31 2.09 6.83
N TYR A 308 24.69 2.96 7.77
CA TYR A 308 26.07 3.10 8.26
C TYR A 308 26.64 1.77 8.69
N LEU A 309 25.97 1.05 9.60
CA LEU A 309 26.45 -0.23 10.11
C LEU A 309 26.55 -1.31 9.01
N ALA A 310 25.55 -1.39 8.12
CA ALA A 310 25.53 -2.36 7.04
C ALA A 310 26.67 -2.14 6.02
N ILE A 311 26.92 -0.88 5.64
CA ILE A 311 28.01 -0.52 4.73
C ILE A 311 29.37 -0.68 5.42
N SER A 312 29.52 -0.26 6.68
CA SER A 312 30.75 -0.42 7.45
C SER A 312 31.14 -1.89 7.56
N ARG A 313 30.20 -2.81 7.77
CA ARG A 313 30.48 -4.24 7.76
C ARG A 313 31.07 -4.70 6.43
N LYS A 314 30.47 -4.29 5.30
CA LYS A 314 31.00 -4.61 3.97
C LYS A 314 32.37 -4.00 3.71
N LEU A 315 32.67 -2.81 4.23
CA LEU A 315 33.99 -2.19 4.13
C LEU A 315 35.04 -2.92 4.99
N CYS A 316 34.65 -3.44 6.17
CA CYS A 316 35.50 -4.32 6.98
C CYS A 316 35.80 -5.63 6.24
N ASP A 317 34.78 -6.27 5.65
CA ASP A 317 34.94 -7.51 4.88
C ASP A 317 35.87 -7.31 3.66
N ALA A 318 35.87 -6.11 3.07
CA ALA A 318 36.76 -5.71 1.99
C ALA A 318 38.17 -5.28 2.45
N GLY A 319 38.44 -5.23 3.75
CA GLY A 319 39.73 -4.79 4.32
C GLY A 319 40.00 -3.29 4.24
N ILE A 320 38.98 -2.47 3.94
CA ILE A 320 39.10 -1.00 3.86
C ILE A 320 39.02 -0.38 5.26
N LEU A 321 38.11 -0.90 6.11
CA LEU A 321 38.01 -0.55 7.52
C LEU A 321 38.61 -1.67 8.38
N ALA A 322 39.16 -1.31 9.54
CA ALA A 322 39.64 -2.28 10.51
C ALA A 322 38.47 -3.12 11.06
N ALA A 323 38.70 -4.40 11.37
CA ALA A 323 37.63 -5.34 11.79
C ALA A 323 36.99 -4.98 13.15
N ASP A 324 37.65 -4.14 13.95
CA ASP A 324 37.20 -3.59 15.21
C ASP A 324 36.54 -2.21 15.08
N SER A 325 36.42 -1.66 13.87
CA SER A 325 35.72 -0.39 13.60
C SER A 325 34.23 -0.42 13.99
N LEU A 326 33.65 -1.62 14.12
CA LEU A 326 32.28 -1.82 14.62
C LEU A 326 32.32 -2.49 15.99
N SER A 327 31.74 -1.83 16.99
CA SER A 327 31.67 -2.38 18.33
C SER A 327 30.82 -3.67 18.35
N PRO A 328 31.15 -4.66 19.20
CA PRO A 328 30.36 -5.90 19.29
C PRO A 328 28.87 -5.69 19.57
N LYS A 329 28.52 -4.59 20.25
CA LYS A 329 27.14 -4.23 20.59
C LYS A 329 26.34 -3.71 19.38
N GLU A 330 27.01 -3.19 18.36
CA GLU A 330 26.39 -2.60 17.18
C GLU A 330 26.28 -3.55 15.99
N ARG A 331 27.00 -4.68 16.01
CA ARG A 331 27.08 -5.63 14.88
C ARG A 331 25.70 -6.13 14.42
N SER A 332 24.78 -6.38 15.35
CA SER A 332 23.42 -6.82 15.03
C SER A 332 22.58 -5.74 14.36
N GLY A 333 22.96 -4.47 14.46
CA GLY A 333 22.30 -3.36 13.77
C GLY A 333 22.46 -3.42 12.25
N ALA A 334 23.49 -4.11 11.74
CA ALA A 334 23.70 -4.39 10.32
C ALA A 334 22.88 -5.59 9.81
N ASP A 335 22.27 -6.38 10.69
CA ASP A 335 21.54 -7.57 10.30
C ASP A 335 20.17 -7.24 9.70
N THR A 336 19.81 -8.02 8.68
CA THR A 336 18.47 -8.04 8.10
C THR A 336 17.66 -9.14 8.77
N PHE A 337 16.33 -9.00 8.74
CA PHE A 337 15.46 -9.99 9.36
C PHE A 337 15.38 -11.24 8.49
N HIS A 338 15.49 -12.42 9.12
CA HIS A 338 15.23 -13.70 8.50
C HIS A 338 14.07 -14.39 9.20
N THR A 339 13.10 -14.91 8.43
CA THR A 339 11.97 -15.65 8.97
C THR A 339 12.49 -16.94 9.63
N PRO A 340 12.28 -17.11 10.95
CA PRO A 340 12.72 -18.32 11.63
C PRO A 340 11.90 -19.52 11.15
N VAL A 341 12.51 -20.71 11.19
CA VAL A 341 11.79 -21.97 10.92
C VAL A 341 10.71 -22.16 11.98
N LEU A 342 9.45 -22.21 11.54
CA LEU A 342 8.30 -22.42 12.42
C LEU A 342 8.34 -23.84 13.01
N ARG A 343 8.21 -23.95 14.33
CA ARG A 343 8.11 -25.22 15.06
C ARG A 343 6.92 -25.15 16.00
N SER A 344 6.07 -26.18 15.97
CA SER A 344 4.87 -26.27 16.82
C SER A 344 4.75 -27.66 17.43
N ALA A 345 4.26 -27.73 18.67
CA ALA A 345 3.89 -28.98 19.34
C ALA A 345 2.48 -28.85 19.92
N GLN A 346 1.65 -29.87 19.74
CA GLN A 346 0.31 -29.94 20.33
C GLN A 346 0.24 -31.15 21.25
N LEU A 347 -0.19 -30.94 22.50
CA LEU A 347 -0.36 -31.99 23.50
C LEU A 347 -1.85 -32.06 23.87
N PHE A 348 -2.42 -33.26 23.82
CA PHE A 348 -3.80 -33.51 24.22
C PHE A 348 -3.89 -34.89 24.86
N GLU A 349 -4.89 -35.06 25.72
CA GLU A 349 -5.16 -36.35 26.37
C GLU A 349 -5.65 -37.36 25.33
N ARG A 350 -5.03 -38.55 25.33
CA ARG A 350 -5.50 -39.65 24.49
C ARG A 350 -6.70 -40.30 25.17
N VAL A 351 -7.72 -40.60 24.38
CA VAL A 351 -8.84 -41.43 24.83
C VAL A 351 -8.39 -42.80 25.35
N SER A 352 -9.19 -43.39 26.24
CA SER A 352 -8.95 -44.73 26.80
C SER A 352 -8.76 -45.77 25.69
N SER A 353 -7.85 -46.72 25.91
CA SER A 353 -7.65 -47.87 25.00
C SER A 353 -8.86 -48.78 24.89
N GLU A 354 -9.78 -48.73 25.86
CA GLU A 354 -11.03 -49.50 25.88
C GLU A 354 -12.17 -48.80 25.13
N GLN A 355 -12.00 -47.52 24.78
CA GLN A 355 -13.04 -46.76 24.09
C GLN A 355 -13.25 -47.31 22.67
N ASN A 356 -14.50 -47.60 22.32
CA ASN A 356 -14.88 -48.12 21.00
C ASN A 356 -14.35 -47.22 19.87
N SER A 357 -13.88 -47.83 18.78
CA SER A 357 -13.38 -47.14 17.59
C SER A 357 -14.41 -46.20 16.93
N CYS A 358 -15.70 -46.52 17.05
CA CYS A 358 -16.79 -45.72 16.50
C CYS A 358 -17.23 -44.56 17.41
N ASP A 359 -16.81 -44.55 18.68
CA ASP A 359 -17.11 -43.45 19.61
C ASP A 359 -16.20 -42.24 19.29
N PRO A 360 -16.75 -41.10 18.84
CA PRO A 360 -15.96 -39.94 18.44
C PRO A 360 -15.54 -39.06 19.62
N ILE A 361 -16.09 -39.24 20.82
CA ILE A 361 -15.90 -38.33 21.95
C ILE A 361 -14.44 -38.35 22.41
N GLY A 362 -13.85 -37.16 22.58
CA GLY A 362 -12.44 -37.00 22.96
C GLY A 362 -11.42 -37.25 21.84
N ARG A 363 -11.87 -37.61 20.62
CA ARG A 363 -10.99 -37.83 19.47
C ARG A 363 -10.85 -36.54 18.64
N PRO A 364 -9.68 -36.27 18.04
CA PRO A 364 -9.45 -35.10 17.17
C PRO A 364 -10.09 -35.33 15.79
N LYS A 365 -11.42 -35.34 15.74
CA LYS A 365 -12.16 -35.48 14.47
C LYS A 365 -11.98 -34.21 13.65
N ILE A 366 -11.72 -34.38 12.36
CA ILE A 366 -11.67 -33.29 11.39
C ILE A 366 -13.06 -32.63 11.35
N HIS A 367 -13.08 -31.31 11.20
CA HIS A 367 -14.34 -30.58 11.01
C HIS A 367 -15.12 -31.18 9.82
N SER A 368 -16.39 -31.47 10.02
CA SER A 368 -17.28 -32.13 9.04
C SER A 368 -17.31 -31.49 7.64
N SER A 369 -17.08 -30.18 7.54
CA SER A 369 -17.10 -29.42 6.29
C SER A 369 -15.70 -29.07 5.76
N ALA A 370 -14.62 -29.52 6.40
CA ALA A 370 -13.25 -29.11 6.06
C ALA A 370 -12.89 -29.39 4.60
N LEU A 371 -13.29 -30.56 4.07
CA LEU A 371 -13.01 -30.91 2.68
C LEU A 371 -13.75 -30.00 1.70
N LYS A 372 -15.02 -29.69 1.98
CA LYS A 372 -15.83 -28.76 1.18
C LYS A 372 -15.26 -27.35 1.20
N GLN A 373 -14.74 -26.91 2.34
CA GLN A 373 -14.08 -25.62 2.47
C GLN A 373 -12.80 -25.56 1.63
N ALA A 374 -12.00 -26.63 1.64
CA ALA A 374 -10.75 -26.70 0.88
C ALA A 374 -10.95 -26.77 -0.64
N THR A 375 -12.07 -27.32 -1.11
CA THR A 375 -12.42 -27.43 -2.53
C THR A 375 -13.26 -26.27 -3.07
N GLY A 376 -13.81 -25.42 -2.19
CA GLY A 376 -14.75 -24.36 -2.57
C GLY A 376 -16.19 -24.84 -2.79
N GLU A 377 -16.53 -26.05 -2.34
CA GLU A 377 -17.88 -26.63 -2.44
C GLU A 377 -18.78 -26.28 -1.25
N ALA A 378 -18.22 -25.70 -0.19
CA ALA A 378 -19.01 -25.17 0.92
C ALA A 378 -19.75 -23.92 0.45
N ILE A 379 -21.08 -23.98 0.43
CA ILE A 379 -21.95 -22.86 -0.01
C ILE A 379 -22.11 -21.87 1.14
N TYR A 380 -21.63 -20.65 0.96
CA TYR A 380 -21.90 -19.50 1.83
C TYR A 380 -23.06 -18.66 1.27
N THR A 381 -23.55 -17.68 2.03
CA THR A 381 -24.75 -16.92 1.68
C THR A 381 -24.69 -16.26 0.29
N ASP A 382 -23.55 -15.68 -0.10
CA ASP A 382 -23.40 -15.02 -1.41
C ASP A 382 -23.10 -16.00 -2.56
N ASP A 383 -22.88 -17.29 -2.25
CA ASP A 383 -22.68 -18.37 -3.23
C ASP A 383 -24.00 -19.03 -3.65
N ILE A 384 -25.09 -18.76 -2.91
CA ILE A 384 -26.43 -19.24 -3.26
C ILE A 384 -26.77 -18.72 -4.67
N PRO A 385 -27.20 -19.58 -5.61
CA PRO A 385 -27.54 -19.16 -6.96
C PRO A 385 -28.60 -18.06 -6.98
N ARG A 386 -28.39 -17.07 -7.86
CA ARG A 386 -29.29 -15.93 -7.98
C ARG A 386 -30.66 -16.38 -8.49
N MET A 387 -31.71 -15.80 -7.92
CA MET A 387 -33.09 -16.02 -8.37
C MET A 387 -33.48 -15.03 -9.46
N ASP A 388 -34.41 -15.41 -10.32
CA ASP A 388 -34.98 -14.47 -11.30
C ASP A 388 -35.74 -13.35 -10.58
N GLY A 389 -35.51 -12.11 -11.01
CA GLY A 389 -36.01 -10.91 -10.34
C GLY A 389 -35.33 -10.57 -9.00
N GLU A 390 -34.26 -11.26 -8.60
CA GLU A 390 -33.47 -10.88 -7.43
C GLU A 390 -32.83 -9.49 -7.61
N ALA A 391 -33.06 -8.58 -6.66
CA ALA A 391 -32.52 -7.23 -6.68
C ALA A 391 -31.36 -7.06 -5.69
N TYR A 392 -30.55 -6.02 -5.89
CA TYR A 392 -29.43 -5.67 -5.02
C TYR A 392 -29.72 -4.43 -4.20
N LEU A 393 -29.43 -4.51 -2.90
CA LEU A 393 -29.56 -3.40 -1.96
C LEU A 393 -28.19 -2.78 -1.65
N ALA A 394 -28.10 -1.45 -1.64
CA ALA A 394 -26.94 -0.71 -1.18
C ALA A 394 -27.34 0.35 -0.16
N LEU A 395 -26.66 0.35 0.98
CA LEU A 395 -26.92 1.27 2.08
C LEU A 395 -26.43 2.69 1.76
N VAL A 396 -27.18 3.67 2.27
CA VAL A 396 -26.78 5.08 2.38
C VAL A 396 -26.39 5.30 3.84
N LEU A 397 -25.14 5.70 4.06
CA LEU A 397 -24.54 5.76 5.40
C LEU A 397 -24.22 7.20 5.79
N SER A 398 -24.33 7.49 7.09
CA SER A 398 -23.94 8.78 7.68
C SER A 398 -22.47 9.09 7.43
N THR A 399 -22.19 10.33 7.07
CA THR A 399 -20.83 10.88 6.95
C THR A 399 -20.43 11.74 8.16
N LYS A 400 -21.30 11.86 9.17
CA LYS A 400 -21.11 12.70 10.35
C LYS A 400 -21.15 11.87 11.62
N ALA A 401 -20.27 12.21 12.57
CA ALA A 401 -20.20 11.54 13.87
C ALA A 401 -21.43 11.87 14.73
N ARG A 402 -21.93 13.11 14.69
CA ARG A 402 -23.17 13.51 15.36
C ARG A 402 -23.80 14.68 14.62
N ALA A 403 -25.02 14.52 14.13
CA ALA A 403 -25.71 15.58 13.40
C ALA A 403 -27.21 15.36 13.35
N LYS A 404 -27.98 16.43 13.15
CA LYS A 404 -29.38 16.35 12.74
C LYS A 404 -29.45 16.20 11.21
N ILE A 405 -30.36 15.37 10.70
CA ILE A 405 -30.62 15.28 9.26
C ILE A 405 -31.57 16.41 8.88
N THR A 406 -31.15 17.32 8.00
CA THR A 406 -31.97 18.46 7.56
C THR A 406 -32.63 18.21 6.21
N LYS A 407 -32.02 17.37 5.38
CA LYS A 407 -32.56 16.97 4.07
C LYS A 407 -32.10 15.56 3.72
N LEU A 408 -33.02 14.77 3.18
CA LEU A 408 -32.76 13.46 2.59
C LEU A 408 -33.45 13.38 1.22
N ASP A 409 -32.67 13.30 0.15
CA ASP A 409 -33.16 13.41 -1.23
C ASP A 409 -32.50 12.39 -2.16
N ALA A 410 -33.32 11.44 -2.63
CA ALA A 410 -32.89 10.35 -3.51
C ALA A 410 -33.30 10.55 -4.98
N SER A 411 -33.83 11.72 -5.35
CA SER A 411 -34.37 11.99 -6.71
C SER A 411 -33.41 11.60 -7.83
N LYS A 412 -32.16 12.07 -7.78
CA LYS A 412 -31.11 11.74 -8.78
C LYS A 412 -30.76 10.26 -8.84
N ALA A 413 -30.88 9.55 -7.71
CA ALA A 413 -30.63 8.11 -7.67
C ALA A 413 -31.76 7.35 -8.37
N LEU A 414 -33.01 7.76 -8.14
CA LEU A 414 -34.22 7.16 -8.71
C LEU A 414 -34.37 7.42 -10.22
N GLU A 415 -33.74 8.47 -10.76
CA GLU A 415 -33.70 8.74 -12.20
C GLU A 415 -32.83 7.74 -13.00
N LEU A 416 -31.94 6.99 -12.33
CA LEU A 416 -31.07 6.04 -13.02
C LEU A 416 -31.84 4.80 -13.49
N PRO A 417 -31.75 4.40 -14.77
CA PRO A 417 -32.37 3.17 -15.26
C PRO A 417 -31.88 1.95 -14.49
N GLY A 418 -32.81 1.10 -14.06
CA GLY A 418 -32.56 -0.10 -13.25
C GLY A 418 -32.47 0.16 -11.74
N VAL A 419 -32.77 1.38 -11.27
CA VAL A 419 -33.03 1.65 -9.85
C VAL A 419 -34.52 1.52 -9.59
N TYR A 420 -34.90 0.68 -8.63
CA TYR A 420 -36.30 0.39 -8.32
C TYR A 420 -36.86 1.31 -7.24
N ALA A 421 -36.13 1.50 -6.16
CA ALA A 421 -36.63 2.21 -4.98
C ALA A 421 -35.51 2.74 -4.09
N PHE A 422 -35.87 3.74 -3.28
CA PHE A 422 -35.13 4.20 -2.11
C PHE A 422 -36.02 4.00 -0.88
N PHE A 423 -35.50 3.33 0.14
CA PHE A 423 -36.16 3.13 1.43
C PHE A 423 -35.46 3.94 2.52
N SER A 424 -36.24 4.49 3.44
CA SER A 424 -35.81 5.34 4.55
C SER A 424 -36.68 5.08 5.79
N HIS A 425 -36.46 5.85 6.86
CA HIS A 425 -37.32 5.80 8.05
C HIS A 425 -38.80 6.06 7.72
N ALA A 426 -39.12 6.80 6.65
CA ALA A 426 -40.48 7.11 6.24
C ALA A 426 -41.26 5.90 5.70
N ASP A 427 -40.57 4.81 5.37
CA ASP A 427 -41.17 3.57 4.85
C ASP A 427 -41.46 2.54 5.95
N LEU A 428 -41.15 2.89 7.21
CA LEU A 428 -41.35 2.05 8.39
C LEU A 428 -42.26 2.76 9.39
N SER A 429 -43.09 1.99 10.11
CA SER A 429 -43.70 2.53 11.34
C SER A 429 -42.64 2.77 12.40
N LYS A 430 -42.94 3.63 13.38
CA LYS A 430 -42.04 3.88 14.51
C LYS A 430 -41.58 2.58 15.19
N HIS A 431 -42.50 1.63 15.38
CA HIS A 431 -42.19 0.35 16.02
C HIS A 431 -41.30 -0.55 15.15
N GLU A 432 -41.53 -0.58 13.83
CA GLU A 432 -40.68 -1.36 12.90
C GLU A 432 -39.29 -0.76 12.76
N ASN A 433 -39.14 0.54 12.98
CA ASN A 433 -37.85 1.20 12.94
C ASN A 433 -37.05 1.03 14.25
N GLU A 434 -37.68 0.66 15.37
CA GLU A 434 -37.02 0.43 16.67
C GLU A 434 -36.40 -0.97 16.74
N VAL A 435 -35.06 -1.04 16.80
CA VAL A 435 -34.30 -2.29 16.79
C VAL A 435 -33.24 -2.35 17.89
N GLY A 436 -32.75 -3.56 18.13
CA GLY A 436 -31.65 -3.87 19.04
C GLY A 436 -31.92 -5.19 19.76
N PRO A 437 -30.88 -6.01 20.02
CA PRO A 437 -31.08 -7.40 20.44
C PRO A 437 -31.59 -7.56 21.88
N VAL A 438 -31.39 -6.53 22.72
CA VAL A 438 -31.75 -6.55 24.15
C VAL A 438 -32.53 -5.30 24.53
N PHE A 439 -32.02 -4.14 24.13
CA PHE A 439 -32.70 -2.85 24.23
C PHE A 439 -33.02 -2.38 22.82
N HIS A 440 -34.21 -1.82 22.61
CA HIS A 440 -34.62 -1.29 21.31
C HIS A 440 -34.24 0.19 21.21
N ASP A 441 -32.95 0.48 21.37
CA ASP A 441 -32.36 1.83 21.40
C ASP A 441 -31.64 2.20 20.09
N GLU A 442 -31.73 1.36 19.07
CA GLU A 442 -31.21 1.60 17.73
C GLU A 442 -32.35 1.77 16.71
N GLN A 443 -32.01 2.33 15.54
CA GLN A 443 -32.94 2.50 14.42
C GLN A 443 -32.47 1.72 13.18
N VAL A 444 -33.41 1.11 12.44
CA VAL A 444 -33.10 0.50 11.12
C VAL A 444 -32.57 1.56 10.17
N PHE A 445 -33.30 2.68 10.07
CA PHE A 445 -32.91 3.88 9.34
C PHE A 445 -32.98 5.08 10.27
N ALA A 446 -31.89 5.86 10.30
CA ALA A 446 -31.83 7.12 11.03
C ALA A 446 -32.96 8.06 10.59
N ASP A 447 -33.73 8.54 11.56
CA ASP A 447 -34.86 9.45 11.35
C ASP A 447 -34.43 10.92 11.58
N GLU A 448 -34.42 11.36 12.83
CA GLU A 448 -34.18 12.77 13.18
C GLU A 448 -32.68 13.16 13.12
N GLY A 449 -31.79 12.20 13.36
CA GLY A 449 -30.36 12.48 13.48
C GLY A 449 -29.50 11.23 13.45
N VAL A 450 -28.20 11.47 13.36
CA VAL A 450 -27.14 10.46 13.32
C VAL A 450 -26.20 10.62 14.51
N HIS A 451 -25.70 9.51 15.01
CA HIS A 451 -24.90 9.37 16.24
C HIS A 451 -23.54 8.71 16.00
N CYS A 452 -23.27 8.26 14.77
CA CYS A 452 -21.94 7.84 14.36
C CYS A 452 -21.76 7.94 12.83
N VAL A 453 -20.49 8.00 12.41
CA VAL A 453 -20.14 7.80 11.00
C VAL A 453 -20.43 6.34 10.65
N GLY A 454 -21.13 6.11 9.55
CA GLY A 454 -21.53 4.77 9.14
C GLY A 454 -22.93 4.34 9.58
N GLN A 455 -23.65 5.13 10.37
CA GLN A 455 -25.05 4.83 10.71
C GLN A 455 -25.92 4.82 9.45
N ILE A 456 -26.85 3.86 9.34
CA ILE A 456 -27.68 3.68 8.15
C ILE A 456 -28.76 4.77 8.12
N VAL A 457 -28.85 5.51 7.02
CA VAL A 457 -29.86 6.57 6.79
C VAL A 457 -30.95 6.10 5.81
N GLY A 458 -30.60 5.18 4.92
CA GLY A 458 -31.54 4.62 3.95
C GLY A 458 -30.89 3.53 3.11
N ALA A 459 -31.62 3.04 2.10
CA ALA A 459 -31.17 1.98 1.22
C ALA A 459 -31.69 2.17 -0.21
N ILE A 460 -30.83 1.99 -1.20
CA ILE A 460 -31.20 1.93 -2.62
C ILE A 460 -31.33 0.46 -3.05
N VAL A 461 -32.36 0.15 -3.82
CA VAL A 461 -32.57 -1.16 -4.45
C VAL A 461 -32.50 -1.03 -5.98
N ALA A 462 -31.72 -1.90 -6.64
CA ALA A 462 -31.47 -1.83 -8.09
C ALA A 462 -31.17 -3.22 -8.72
N ASP A 463 -31.19 -3.30 -10.05
CA ASP A 463 -30.95 -4.52 -10.86
C ASP A 463 -29.58 -5.17 -10.65
N SER A 464 -28.59 -4.38 -10.23
CA SER A 464 -27.22 -4.87 -10.06
C SER A 464 -26.52 -4.24 -8.88
N LYS A 465 -25.63 -5.02 -8.25
CA LYS A 465 -24.75 -4.55 -7.16
C LYS A 465 -24.00 -3.27 -7.51
N ALA A 466 -23.45 -3.19 -8.73
CA ALA A 466 -22.69 -2.02 -9.18
C ALA A 466 -23.59 -0.78 -9.34
N LEU A 467 -24.82 -0.95 -9.83
CA LEU A 467 -25.77 0.14 -9.96
C LEU A 467 -26.27 0.61 -8.58
N ALA A 468 -26.68 -0.30 -7.70
CA ALA A 468 -27.13 0.02 -6.35
C ALA A 468 -26.07 0.84 -5.59
N GLN A 469 -24.81 0.40 -5.64
CA GLN A 469 -23.69 1.13 -5.01
C GLN A 469 -23.45 2.52 -5.61
N ARG A 470 -23.65 2.69 -6.92
CA ARG A 470 -23.49 4.01 -7.57
C ARG A 470 -24.64 4.95 -7.22
N ALA A 471 -25.86 4.44 -7.28
CA ALA A 471 -27.07 5.16 -6.98
C ALA A 471 -27.12 5.59 -5.50
N SER A 472 -26.66 4.75 -4.56
CA SER A 472 -26.61 5.13 -3.14
C SER A 472 -25.71 6.33 -2.86
N ARG A 473 -24.67 6.55 -3.67
CA ARG A 473 -23.80 7.75 -3.58
C ARG A 473 -24.41 9.02 -4.19
N LEU A 474 -25.51 8.90 -4.95
CA LEU A 474 -26.24 10.04 -5.49
C LEU A 474 -27.32 10.55 -4.54
N VAL A 475 -27.64 9.80 -3.49
CA VAL A 475 -28.57 10.24 -2.44
C VAL A 475 -27.92 11.39 -1.68
N GLN A 476 -28.58 12.54 -1.71
CA GLN A 476 -28.12 13.76 -1.03
C GLN A 476 -28.64 13.74 0.40
N VAL A 477 -27.71 13.76 1.35
CA VAL A 477 -28.00 13.90 2.79
C VAL A 477 -27.36 15.19 3.29
N GLU A 478 -28.17 16.10 3.81
CA GLU A 478 -27.70 17.35 4.43
C GLU A 478 -27.80 17.24 5.95
N TYR A 479 -26.81 17.80 6.62
CA TYR A 479 -26.61 17.67 8.05
C TYR A 479 -26.45 19.04 8.71
N GLU A 480 -27.00 19.17 9.91
CA GLU A 480 -26.62 20.20 10.89
C GLU A 480 -25.80 19.52 11.99
N GLU A 481 -24.49 19.78 12.06
CA GLU A 481 -23.60 19.13 13.03
C GLU A 481 -23.92 19.54 14.47
N LEU A 482 -23.99 18.56 15.37
CA LEU A 482 -24.35 18.78 16.76
C LEU A 482 -23.14 18.61 17.67
N SER A 483 -22.95 19.57 18.58
CA SER A 483 -21.93 19.53 19.62
C SER A 483 -22.51 19.16 21.00
N PRO A 484 -21.74 18.50 21.89
CA PRO A 484 -20.39 17.99 21.67
C PRO A 484 -20.38 16.68 20.85
N VAL A 485 -19.30 16.44 20.11
CA VAL A 485 -19.00 15.13 19.52
C VAL A 485 -18.11 14.38 20.50
N VAL A 486 -18.64 13.29 21.08
CA VAL A 486 -17.92 12.46 22.06
C VAL A 486 -17.37 11.24 21.35
N VAL A 487 -16.04 11.11 21.29
CA VAL A 487 -15.34 10.02 20.59
C VAL A 487 -14.50 9.19 21.55
N THR A 488 -13.79 9.83 22.48
CA THR A 488 -12.90 9.12 23.43
C THR A 488 -13.58 8.80 24.75
N ILE A 489 -13.01 7.87 25.50
CA ILE A 489 -13.48 7.52 26.84
C ILE A 489 -13.34 8.73 27.79
N GLU A 490 -12.25 9.49 27.68
CA GLU A 490 -12.00 10.69 28.48
C GLU A 490 -13.08 11.75 28.22
N GLN A 491 -13.45 11.97 26.95
CA GLN A 491 -14.55 12.87 26.61
C GLN A 491 -15.90 12.36 27.15
N ALA A 492 -16.14 11.05 27.11
CA ALA A 492 -17.35 10.47 27.68
C ALA A 492 -17.43 10.64 29.20
N ILE A 493 -16.30 10.57 29.90
CA ILE A 493 -16.19 10.85 31.33
C ILE A 493 -16.43 12.32 31.61
N GLU A 494 -15.77 13.22 30.87
CA GLU A 494 -15.89 14.67 31.00
C GLU A 494 -17.33 15.15 30.79
N HIS A 495 -18.01 14.60 29.78
CA HIS A 495 -19.40 14.93 29.47
C HIS A 495 -20.44 14.04 30.19
N GLN A 496 -20.00 13.12 31.04
CA GLN A 496 -20.84 12.17 31.78
C GLN A 496 -21.83 11.38 30.90
N THR A 497 -21.41 11.01 29.69
CA THR A 497 -22.24 10.27 28.73
C THR A 497 -22.05 8.76 28.91
N TYR A 498 -22.92 8.14 29.71
CA TYR A 498 -22.85 6.71 30.02
C TYR A 498 -24.10 5.96 29.56
N PHE A 499 -23.95 4.66 29.29
CA PHE A 499 -25.11 3.79 29.09
C PHE A 499 -25.94 3.65 30.38
N PRO A 500 -27.27 3.46 30.27
CA PRO A 500 -28.14 3.28 31.43
C PRO A 500 -27.65 2.22 32.42
N GLY A 501 -27.73 2.54 33.71
CA GLY A 501 -27.29 1.64 34.78
C GLY A 501 -25.76 1.52 34.91
N SER A 502 -25.02 2.51 34.42
CA SER A 502 -23.56 2.65 34.60
C SER A 502 -23.22 3.94 35.36
N PRO A 503 -22.06 4.00 36.05
CA PRO A 503 -21.16 2.88 36.32
C PRO A 503 -21.77 1.86 37.29
N ARG A 504 -21.33 0.60 37.19
CA ARG A 504 -21.68 -0.47 38.14
C ARG A 504 -20.50 -0.71 39.07
N TYR A 505 -20.78 -0.90 40.35
CA TYR A 505 -19.76 -1.11 41.38
C TYR A 505 -19.86 -2.51 41.97
N MET A 506 -18.72 -3.13 42.25
CA MET A 506 -18.62 -4.34 43.06
C MET A 506 -17.52 -4.12 44.10
N THR A 507 -17.87 -4.22 45.39
CA THR A 507 -16.96 -3.99 46.51
C THR A 507 -16.84 -5.24 47.37
N LYS A 508 -15.62 -5.53 47.84
CA LYS A 508 -15.34 -6.65 48.77
C LYS A 508 -14.20 -6.25 49.72
N GLY A 509 -14.42 -6.38 51.02
CA GLY A 509 -13.46 -5.97 52.05
C GLY A 509 -13.41 -4.45 52.28
N ASN A 510 -12.43 -3.99 53.06
CA ASN A 510 -12.17 -2.58 53.35
C ASN A 510 -10.88 -2.11 52.66
N VAL A 511 -11.02 -1.33 51.58
CA VAL A 511 -9.89 -0.84 50.77
C VAL A 511 -9.06 0.20 51.53
N GLU A 512 -9.68 1.00 52.38
CA GLU A 512 -9.00 2.08 53.12
C GLU A 512 -8.05 1.50 54.17
N GLU A 513 -8.50 0.47 54.91
CA GLU A 513 -7.65 -0.28 55.84
C GLU A 513 -6.50 -0.99 55.13
N ALA A 514 -6.79 -1.60 53.97
CA ALA A 514 -5.78 -2.28 53.18
C ALA A 514 -4.69 -1.31 52.67
N PHE A 515 -5.08 -0.11 52.21
CA PHE A 515 -4.12 0.92 51.80
C PHE A 515 -3.32 1.48 52.98
N ALA A 516 -3.94 1.68 54.14
CA ALA A 516 -3.25 2.16 55.33
C ALA A 516 -2.17 1.17 55.84
N ALA A 517 -2.38 -0.12 55.62
CA ALA A 517 -1.45 -1.18 55.98
C ALA A 517 -0.48 -1.57 54.84
N ALA A 518 -0.60 -0.99 53.65
CA ALA A 518 0.23 -1.33 52.52
C ALA A 518 1.59 -0.62 52.60
N ASP A 519 2.67 -1.37 52.41
CA ASP A 519 4.04 -0.82 52.40
C ASP A 519 4.26 0.18 51.25
N HIS A 520 3.49 0.05 50.17
CA HIS A 520 3.49 0.92 49.01
C HIS A 520 2.05 1.10 48.50
N VAL A 521 1.73 2.31 48.05
CA VAL A 521 0.46 2.66 47.38
C VAL A 521 0.73 3.10 45.96
#